data_AF-A0A6J5YM98-F1
#
_entry.id   AF-A0A6J5YM98-F1
#
_cell.length_a   1.000
_cell.length_b   1.000
_cell.length_c   1.000
_cell.angle_alpha   90.00
_cell.angle_beta   90.00
_cell.angle_gamma   90.00
#
_symmetry.space_group_name_H-M   'P 1'
#
loop_
_entity.id
_entity.type
_entity.pdbx_description
1 polymer ?
#
loop_
_entity_poly.entity_id
_entity_poly.type
_entity_poly.pdbx_seq_one_letter_code
_entity_poly.pdbx_strand_id
1 'polypeptide(L)'
;MGAAEAMELGKPVIVTNWSGPADYLTESNSFPVPAELITIDELGSSGFLPGLMWAEPDLNAAADFMRAVHEHPELAHERGERAATDIPLHHSPEVVGHLMAERLHELHAR
;
A
#
# COMPACT_ATOMS: atom_id res chain seq x y z
N MET A 1 1.01 -8.90 10.31
CA MET A 1 -0.17 -8.29 9.69
C MET A 1 0.32 -7.29 8.67
N GLY A 2 -0.10 -7.45 7.42
CA GLY A 2 0.25 -6.54 6.32
C GLY A 2 -0.68 -5.33 6.25
N ALA A 3 -0.36 -4.39 5.35
CA ALA A 3 -1.16 -3.18 5.16
C ALA A 3 -2.60 -3.49 4.69
N ALA A 4 -2.78 -4.35 3.68
CA ALA A 4 -4.12 -4.74 3.20
C ALA A 4 -4.98 -5.41 4.30
N GLU A 5 -4.40 -6.29 5.12
CA GLU A 5 -5.11 -6.93 6.25
C GLU A 5 -5.52 -5.90 7.31
N ALA A 6 -4.66 -4.91 7.60
CA ALA A 6 -4.99 -3.84 8.53
C ALA A 6 -6.12 -2.95 7.99
N MET A 7 -6.08 -2.63 6.69
CA MET A 7 -7.12 -1.88 6.00
C MET A 7 -8.46 -2.61 6.03
N GLU A 8 -8.49 -3.91 5.75
CA GLU A 8 -9.71 -4.74 5.81
C GLU A 8 -10.34 -4.74 7.21
N LEU A 9 -9.52 -4.63 8.26
CA LEU A 9 -9.97 -4.52 9.66
C LEU A 9 -10.36 -3.08 10.07
N GLY A 10 -10.43 -2.15 9.13
CA GLY A 10 -10.80 -0.75 9.40
C GLY A 10 -9.75 0.05 10.15
N LYS A 11 -8.50 -0.41 10.17
CA LYS A 11 -7.41 0.31 10.85
C LYS A 11 -6.82 1.35 9.90
N PRO A 12 -6.53 2.57 10.37
CA PRO A 12 -5.79 3.55 9.58
C PRO A 12 -4.40 3.01 9.25
N VAL A 13 -3.99 3.14 7.98
CA VAL A 13 -2.69 2.65 7.49
C VAL A 13 -1.86 3.81 6.97
N ILE A 14 -0.64 3.92 7.50
CA ILE A 14 0.44 4.77 7.00
C ILE A 14 1.49 3.82 6.42
N VAL A 15 1.77 3.91 5.13
CA VAL A 15 2.74 3.03 4.47
C VAL A 15 3.32 3.70 3.24
N THR A 16 4.54 3.32 2.85
CA THR A 16 5.20 3.83 1.65
C THR A 16 4.36 3.55 0.41
N ASN A 17 4.08 4.59 -0.37
CA ASN A 17 3.30 4.53 -1.59
C ASN A 17 4.12 4.00 -2.78
N TRP A 18 4.55 2.75 -2.67
CA TRP A 18 5.40 2.11 -3.67
C TRP A 18 5.14 0.60 -3.74
N SER A 19 5.29 0.03 -4.94
CA SER A 19 5.10 -1.40 -5.21
C SER A 19 3.70 -1.87 -4.78
N GLY A 20 3.54 -3.12 -4.34
CA GLY A 20 2.22 -3.71 -4.02
C GLY A 20 1.27 -2.82 -3.22
N PRO A 21 1.70 -2.11 -2.16
CA PRO A 21 0.83 -1.12 -1.48
C PRO A 21 0.24 -0.05 -2.40
N ALA A 22 1.00 0.47 -3.36
CA ALA A 22 0.50 1.49 -4.31
C ALA A 22 -0.66 1.01 -5.18
N ASP A 23 -0.89 -0.30 -5.29
CA ASP A 23 -2.02 -0.86 -6.06
C ASP A 23 -3.39 -0.61 -5.39
N TYR A 24 -3.43 -0.34 -4.08
CA TYR A 24 -4.69 -0.22 -3.32
C TYR A 24 -4.78 1.00 -2.39
N LEU A 25 -3.70 1.75 -2.22
CA LEU A 25 -3.70 2.97 -1.41
C LEU A 25 -4.24 4.16 -2.21
N THR A 26 -5.09 4.93 -1.56
CA THR A 26 -5.51 6.26 -2.00
C THR A 26 -5.42 7.23 -0.83
N GLU A 27 -5.34 8.53 -1.12
CA GLU A 27 -5.40 9.57 -0.08
C GLU A 27 -6.73 9.55 0.70
N SER A 28 -7.79 8.94 0.13
CA SER A 28 -9.10 8.85 0.76
C SER A 28 -9.26 7.65 1.69
N ASN A 29 -8.47 6.59 1.52
CA ASN A 29 -8.58 5.35 2.30
C ASN A 29 -7.33 5.03 3.14
N SER A 30 -6.30 5.87 3.07
CA SER A 30 -5.02 5.62 3.73
C SER A 30 -4.19 6.90 3.88
N PHE A 31 -2.96 6.76 4.35
CA PHE A 31 -1.97 7.82 4.45
C PHE A 31 -0.71 7.40 3.66
N PRO A 32 -0.73 7.53 2.33
CA PRO A 32 0.33 7.05 1.45
C PRO A 32 1.59 7.92 1.56
N VAL A 33 2.65 7.39 2.16
CA VAL A 33 3.93 8.10 2.33
C VAL A 33 4.65 8.18 0.99
N PRO A 34 4.93 9.38 0.45
CA PRO A 34 5.69 9.51 -0.79
C PRO A 34 7.12 8.98 -0.59
N ALA A 35 7.75 8.54 -1.68
CA ALA A 35 9.09 7.99 -1.65
C ALA A 35 9.91 8.39 -2.87
N GLU A 36 11.21 8.46 -2.69
CA GLU A 36 12.19 8.57 -3.75
C GLU A 36 12.78 7.19 -4.06
N LEU A 37 12.98 6.88 -5.35
CA LEU A 37 13.62 5.63 -5.74
C LEU A 37 15.13 5.78 -5.75
N ILE A 38 15.80 5.08 -4.86
CA ILE A 38 17.25 5.03 -4.76
C ILE A 38 17.78 3.67 -5.20
N THR A 39 19.01 3.64 -5.71
CA THR A 39 19.69 2.38 -5.99
C THR A 39 20.32 1.86 -4.70
N ILE A 40 20.25 0.56 -4.47
CA ILE A 40 20.94 -0.07 -3.35
C ILE A 40 22.41 -0.25 -3.74
N ASP A 41 23.30 0.44 -3.02
CA ASP A 41 24.73 0.46 -3.34
C ASP A 41 25.50 -0.74 -2.74
N GLU A 42 25.06 -1.22 -1.57
CA GLU A 42 25.73 -2.31 -0.85
C GLU A 42 24.70 -3.32 -0.33
N LEU A 43 25.17 -4.55 -0.07
CA LEU A 43 24.37 -5.59 0.59
C LEU A 43 24.17 -5.20 2.06
N GLY A 44 23.27 -4.26 2.29
CA GLY A 44 22.94 -3.73 3.62
C GLY A 44 22.04 -4.68 4.42
N SER A 45 21.55 -4.19 5.55
CA SER A 45 20.62 -4.90 6.43
C SER A 45 19.27 -5.23 5.78
N SER A 46 18.99 -4.64 4.62
CA SER A 46 17.76 -4.87 3.85
C SER A 46 17.73 -6.25 3.17
N GLY A 47 18.89 -6.91 3.01
CA GLY A 47 18.99 -8.22 2.36
C GLY A 47 18.77 -8.20 0.84
N PHE A 48 18.56 -7.02 0.26
CA PHE A 48 18.43 -6.84 -1.19
C PHE A 48 19.81 -6.73 -1.85
N LEU A 49 19.92 -7.31 -3.05
CA LEU A 49 21.15 -7.26 -3.82
C LEU A 49 21.48 -5.83 -4.27
N PRO A 50 22.78 -5.45 -4.32
CA PRO A 50 23.20 -4.21 -4.96
C PRO A 50 22.67 -4.07 -6.38
N GLY A 51 22.32 -2.85 -6.78
CA GLY A 51 21.75 -2.51 -8.08
C GLY A 51 20.23 -2.64 -8.18
N LEU A 52 19.55 -3.15 -7.14
CA LEU A 52 18.09 -3.09 -7.05
C LEU A 52 17.61 -1.70 -6.62
N MET A 53 16.37 -1.36 -6.99
CA MET A 53 15.73 -0.11 -6.58
C MET A 53 15.04 -0.28 -5.23
N TRP A 54 15.16 0.72 -4.37
CA TRP A 54 14.49 0.85 -3.09
C TRP A 54 13.68 2.13 -3.04
N ALA A 55 12.51 2.09 -2.41
CA ALA A 55 11.70 3.28 -2.17
C ALA A 55 12.03 3.85 -0.80
N GLU A 56 12.87 4.89 -0.80
CA GLU A 56 13.23 5.65 0.39
C GLU A 56 12.07 6.57 0.77
N PRO A 57 11.39 6.33 1.91
CA PRO A 57 10.22 7.11 2.29
C PRO A 57 10.59 8.53 2.74
N ASP A 58 9.74 9.50 2.44
CA ASP A 58 9.83 10.82 3.06
C ASP A 58 9.43 10.72 4.55
N LEU A 59 10.43 10.81 5.42
CA LEU A 59 10.25 10.72 6.86
C LEU A 59 9.47 11.91 7.45
N ASN A 60 9.52 13.08 6.80
CA ASN A 60 8.73 14.24 7.26
C ASN A 60 7.25 13.97 6.98
N ALA A 61 6.91 13.50 5.78
CA ALA A 61 5.55 13.14 5.43
C ALA A 61 5.01 12.00 6.31
N ALA A 62 5.84 10.98 6.58
CA ALA A 62 5.47 9.91 7.51
C ALA A 62 5.16 10.45 8.92
N ALA A 63 6.02 11.35 9.44
CA ALA A 63 5.81 11.97 10.74
C ALA A 63 4.57 12.88 10.78
N ASP A 64 4.30 13.61 9.71
CA ASP A 64 3.10 14.42 9.54
C ASP A 64 1.84 13.55 9.58
N PHE A 65 1.83 12.41 8.88
CA PHE A 65 0.71 11.47 8.92
C PHE A 65 0.53 10.81 10.29
N MET A 66 1.62 10.45 10.98
CA MET A 66 1.53 9.92 12.34
C MET A 66 0.89 10.94 13.30
N ARG A 67 1.26 12.22 13.18
CA ARG A 67 0.62 13.30 13.94
C ARG A 67 -0.85 13.48 13.55
N ALA A 68 -1.16 13.51 12.25
CA ALA A 68 -2.54 13.64 11.77
C ALA A 68 -3.45 12.53 12.29
N VAL A 69 -2.98 11.27 12.29
CA VAL A 69 -3.75 10.13 12.84
C VAL A 69 -4.00 10.29 14.34
N HIS A 70 -3.04 10.84 15.09
CA HIS A 70 -3.18 11.06 16.52
C HIS A 70 -4.09 12.25 16.86
N GLU A 71 -3.93 13.35 16.14
CA GLU A 71 -4.61 14.63 16.40
C GLU A 71 -6.02 14.67 15.80
N HIS A 72 -6.29 13.88 14.75
CA HIS A 72 -7.57 13.79 14.04
C HIS A 72 -8.08 12.34 13.99
N PRO A 73 -8.47 11.76 15.14
CA PRO A 73 -8.93 10.37 15.22
C PRO A 73 -10.18 10.11 14.35
N GLU A 74 -11.03 11.11 14.15
CA GLU A 74 -12.20 11.03 13.26
C GLU A 74 -11.80 10.83 11.79
N LEU A 75 -10.79 11.55 11.31
CA LEU A 75 -10.27 11.39 9.96
C LEU A 75 -9.62 10.01 9.80
N ALA A 76 -8.85 9.58 10.81
CA ALA A 76 -8.22 8.26 10.80
C ALA A 76 -9.27 7.14 10.76
N HIS A 77 -10.36 7.30 11.52
CA HIS A 77 -11.47 6.35 11.51
C HIS A 77 -12.19 6.34 10.17
N GLU A 78 -12.54 7.49 9.61
CA GLU A 78 -13.20 7.62 8.30
C GLU A 78 -12.39 6.94 7.19
N ARG A 79 -11.08 7.19 7.14
CA ARG A 79 -10.20 6.55 6.16
C ARG A 79 -10.11 5.04 6.38
N GLY A 80 -10.07 4.60 7.65
CA GLY A 80 -10.11 3.18 8.00
C GLY A 80 -11.39 2.49 7.54
N GLU A 81 -12.57 3.09 7.79
CA GLU A 81 -13.85 2.55 7.33
C GLU A 81 -13.94 2.48 5.80
N ARG A 82 -13.41 3.50 5.11
CA ARG A 82 -13.30 3.49 3.65
C ARG A 82 -12.39 2.36 3.18
N ALA A 83 -11.24 2.16 3.82
CA ALA A 83 -10.32 1.07 3.52
C ALA A 83 -10.96 -0.31 3.69
N ALA A 84 -11.73 -0.51 4.78
CA ALA A 84 -12.45 -1.74 5.05
C ALA A 84 -13.51 -2.06 3.99
N THR A 85 -14.01 -1.03 3.30
CA THR A 85 -14.93 -1.18 2.17
C THR A 85 -14.17 -1.42 0.86
N ASP A 86 -13.11 -0.67 0.60
CA ASP A 86 -12.38 -0.69 -0.67
C ASP A 86 -11.62 -2.00 -0.90
N ILE A 87 -11.01 -2.57 0.15
CA ILE A 87 -10.15 -3.76 0.02
C ILE A 87 -10.96 -4.99 -0.43
N PRO A 88 -12.06 -5.40 0.22
CA PRO A 88 -12.84 -6.54 -0.24
C PRO A 88 -13.46 -6.33 -1.63
N LEU A 89 -13.83 -5.08 -1.94
CA LEU A 89 -14.50 -4.71 -3.19
C LEU A 89 -13.58 -4.81 -4.41
N HIS A 90 -12.29 -4.48 -4.27
CA HIS A 90 -11.38 -4.36 -5.40
C HIS A 90 -10.18 -5.33 -5.35
N HIS A 91 -9.81 -5.80 -4.16
CA HIS A 91 -8.55 -6.53 -3.94
C HIS A 91 -8.73 -7.84 -3.15
N SER A 92 -9.97 -8.33 -3.01
CA SER A 92 -10.19 -9.65 -2.43
C SER A 92 -9.62 -10.76 -3.32
N PRO A 93 -9.30 -11.95 -2.75
CA PRO A 93 -8.83 -13.09 -3.54
C PRO A 93 -9.76 -13.47 -4.69
N GLU A 94 -11.08 -13.31 -4.52
CA GLU A 94 -12.07 -13.61 -5.56
C GLU A 94 -12.00 -12.61 -6.72
N VAL A 95 -11.89 -11.31 -6.43
CA VAL A 95 -11.75 -10.26 -7.45
C VAL A 95 -10.44 -10.40 -8.22
N VAL A 96 -9.32 -10.54 -7.50
CA VAL A 96 -8.00 -10.69 -8.13
C VAL A 96 -7.92 -12.00 -8.92
N GLY A 97 -8.50 -13.08 -8.39
CA GLY A 97 -8.57 -14.38 -9.09
C GLY A 97 -9.33 -14.31 -10.41
N HIS A 98 -10.44 -13.58 -10.46
CA HIS A 98 -11.17 -13.33 -11.71
C HIS A 98 -10.32 -12.56 -12.72
N LEU A 99 -9.68 -11.46 -12.31
CA LEU A 99 -8.80 -10.67 -13.18
C LEU A 99 -7.65 -11.51 -13.75
N MET A 100 -7.05 -12.38 -12.93
CA MET A 100 -6.02 -13.31 -13.38
C MET A 100 -6.55 -14.32 -14.39
N ALA A 101 -7.73 -14.92 -14.15
CA ALA A 101 -8.34 -15.88 -15.05
C ALA A 101 -8.70 -15.27 -16.41
N GLU A 102 -9.29 -14.06 -16.41
CA GLU A 102 -9.56 -13.31 -17.64
C GLU A 102 -8.28 -13.08 -18.44
N ARG A 103 -7.22 -12.63 -17.76
CA ARG A 103 -5.93 -12.40 -18.41
C ARG A 103 -5.34 -13.68 -19.02
N LEU A 104 -5.47 -14.81 -18.34
CA LEU A 104 -5.01 -16.09 -18.87
C LEU A 104 -5.83 -16.53 -20.09
N HIS A 105 -7.14 -16.31 -20.10
CA HIS A 105 -7.98 -16.62 -21.26
C HIS A 105 -7.58 -15.79 -22.49
N GLU A 106 -7.34 -14.48 -22.33
CA GLU A 106 -6.88 -13.61 -23.42
C GLU A 106 -5.56 -14.09 -24.04
N LEU A 107 -4.62 -14.53 -23.20
CA LEU A 107 -3.30 -14.97 -23.65
C LEU A 107 -3.35 -16.32 -24.37
N HIS A 108 -4.24 -17.23 -23.96
CA HIS A 108 -4.42 -18.52 -24.62
C HIS A 108 -5.29 -18.44 -25.89
N ALA A 109 -6.06 -17.37 -26.06
CA ALA A 109 -6.87 -17.13 -27.26
C ALA A 109 -6.07 -16.56 -28.45
N ARG A 110 -4.76 -16.31 -28.27
CA ARG A 110 -3.81 -15.84 -29.31
C ARG A 110 -2.96 -16.99 -29.81
#